data_AF-A0A2V6PGY9-F1
#
_entry.id   AF-A0A2V6PGY9-F1
#
_cell.length_a   1.000
_cell.length_b   1.000
_cell.length_c   1.000
_cell.angle_alpha   90.00
_cell.angle_beta   90.00
_cell.angle_gamma   90.00
#
_symmetry.space_group_name_H-M   'P 1'
#
loop_
_entity.id
_entity.type
_entity.pdbx_description
1 polymer ?
#
loop_
_entity_poly.entity_id
_entity_poly.type
_entity_poly.pdbx_seq_one_letter_code
_entity_poly.pdbx_strand_id
1 'polypeptide(L)'
;MSLPRSVAEILRAHVTLEVEGIDRMYLNVYVPRLPYEAGVASFFRRHRGQPFASSALMDPISKAFVAKIHAFVQEQAVPLVAFEKGQRKDDVMADHLTRFRAQEGVVFVGRAQEKTPVFRTEKRRNPTTGQAYPWLVRSTAMVNHFYFYVVDRDFGPFFLKFGTYFPYTAKLCVNGHEYVKRQLAQ
;
A
#
# COMPACT_ATOMS: atom_id res chain seq x y z
N MET A 1 21.85 23.40 -49.02
CA MET A 1 21.05 22.20 -48.69
C MET A 1 21.00 22.09 -47.18
N SER A 2 19.80 22.06 -46.59
CA SER A 2 19.65 21.76 -45.15
C SER A 2 19.95 20.28 -44.94
N LEU A 3 21.05 19.95 -44.26
CA LEU A 3 21.29 18.58 -43.82
C LEU A 3 20.14 18.19 -42.85
N PRO A 4 19.52 17.01 -43.02
CA PRO A 4 18.51 16.55 -42.09
C PRO A 4 19.16 16.38 -40.72
N ARG A 5 18.64 17.10 -39.72
CA ARG A 5 19.09 16.98 -38.33
C ARG A 5 18.37 15.82 -37.66
N SER A 6 19.10 15.06 -36.86
CA SER A 6 18.51 14.05 -36.00
C SER A 6 17.81 14.69 -34.78
N VAL A 7 16.82 14.00 -34.22
CA VAL A 7 16.18 14.41 -32.95
C VAL A 7 17.22 14.59 -31.84
N ALA A 8 18.25 13.73 -31.81
CA ALA A 8 19.33 13.81 -30.83
C ALA A 8 20.16 15.12 -30.96
N GLU A 9 20.47 15.56 -32.18
CA GLU A 9 21.18 16.83 -32.42
C GLU A 9 20.35 18.04 -32.03
N ILE A 10 19.04 18.00 -32.32
CA ILE A 10 18.11 19.05 -31.89
C ILE A 10 18.04 19.10 -30.37
N LEU A 11 17.87 17.95 -29.69
CA LEU A 11 17.82 17.89 -28.24
C LEU A 11 19.13 18.39 -27.59
N ARG A 12 20.30 17.96 -28.08
CA ARG A 12 21.59 18.44 -27.54
C ARG A 12 21.76 19.96 -27.61
N ALA A 13 21.22 20.61 -28.64
CA ALA A 13 21.34 22.06 -28.80
C ALA A 13 20.29 22.85 -28.00
N HIS A 14 19.19 22.21 -27.59
CA HIS A 14 18.03 22.88 -27.00
C HIS A 14 17.68 22.43 -25.57
N VAL A 15 18.26 21.34 -25.06
CA VAL A 15 18.12 20.94 -23.66
C VAL A 15 19.04 21.82 -22.81
N THR A 16 18.44 22.65 -21.97
CA THR A 16 19.16 23.54 -21.04
C THR A 16 19.30 22.96 -19.63
N LEU A 17 18.55 21.91 -19.33
CA LEU A 17 18.55 21.21 -18.05
C LEU A 17 18.21 19.73 -18.28
N GLU A 18 19.03 18.85 -17.73
CA GLU A 18 18.76 17.42 -17.60
C GLU A 18 18.79 17.08 -16.11
N VAL A 19 17.76 16.37 -15.65
CA VAL A 19 17.66 15.91 -14.26
C VAL A 19 17.60 14.39 -14.28
N GLU A 20 18.64 13.76 -13.74
CA GLU A 20 18.68 12.32 -13.54
C GLU A 20 18.25 11.99 -12.10
N GLY A 21 17.33 11.04 -11.96
CA GLY A 21 16.81 10.67 -10.66
C GLY A 21 15.87 9.47 -10.71
N ILE A 22 15.45 9.04 -9.53
CA ILE A 22 14.50 7.94 -9.37
C ILE A 22 13.10 8.47 -9.71
N ASP A 23 12.42 7.90 -10.72
CA ASP A 23 11.01 8.25 -10.98
C ASP A 23 10.11 7.88 -9.79
N ARG A 24 10.12 6.60 -9.39
CA ARG A 24 9.33 6.08 -8.27
C ARG A 24 10.09 5.02 -7.49
N MET A 25 10.10 5.16 -6.17
CA MET A 25 10.63 4.15 -5.26
C MET A 25 9.49 3.46 -4.53
N TYR A 26 9.40 2.13 -4.69
CA TYR A 26 8.43 1.31 -3.98
C TYR A 26 9.11 0.46 -2.91
N LEU A 27 8.71 0.65 -1.66
CA LEU A 27 9.18 -0.14 -0.53
C LEU A 27 8.06 -1.06 -0.05
N ASN A 28 8.35 -2.37 0.03
CA ASN A 28 7.40 -3.36 0.54
C ASN A 28 7.47 -3.37 2.07
N VAL A 29 6.33 -3.15 2.72
CA VAL A 29 6.19 -3.19 4.17
C VAL A 29 5.48 -4.49 4.54
N TYR A 30 6.15 -5.32 5.33
CA TYR A 30 5.61 -6.60 5.76
C TYR A 30 6.25 -7.02 7.08
N VAL A 31 5.54 -7.85 7.86
CA VAL A 31 6.11 -8.52 9.02
C VAL A 31 6.85 -9.76 8.54
N PRO A 32 8.18 -9.92 8.72
CA PRO A 32 8.99 -10.95 8.05
C PRO A 32 8.51 -12.40 8.18
N ARG A 33 7.87 -12.75 9.30
CA ARG A 33 7.35 -14.11 9.56
C ARG A 33 5.91 -14.33 9.13
N LEU A 34 5.22 -13.32 8.59
CA LEU A 34 3.84 -13.46 8.13
C LEU A 34 3.63 -13.54 6.61
N PRO A 35 4.62 -13.42 5.71
CA PRO A 35 4.34 -13.54 4.27
C PRO A 35 4.04 -14.96 3.82
N TYR A 36 4.25 -15.99 4.66
CA TYR A 36 4.12 -17.41 4.32
C TYR A 36 3.34 -18.23 5.35
N GLU A 37 2.78 -19.34 4.88
CA GLU A 37 1.76 -20.18 5.53
C GLU A 37 2.23 -20.71 6.89
N ALA A 38 3.44 -21.28 6.94
CA ALA A 38 4.01 -21.81 8.18
C ALA A 38 4.23 -20.71 9.24
N GLY A 39 4.57 -19.50 8.79
CA GLY A 39 4.77 -18.35 9.65
C GLY A 39 3.46 -17.83 10.24
N VAL A 40 2.41 -17.74 9.40
CA VAL A 40 1.03 -17.48 9.85
C VAL A 40 0.53 -18.56 10.81
N ALA A 41 0.79 -19.83 10.51
CA ALA A 41 0.44 -20.94 11.40
C ALA A 41 1.14 -20.80 12.76
N SER A 42 2.43 -20.47 12.76
CA SER A 42 3.21 -20.22 13.98
C SER A 42 2.69 -19.02 14.77
N PHE A 43 2.28 -17.93 14.10
CA PHE A 43 1.69 -16.77 14.74
C PHE A 43 0.42 -17.13 15.51
N PHE A 44 -0.53 -17.81 14.87
CA PHE A 44 -1.76 -18.17 15.57
C PHE A 44 -1.55 -19.24 16.64
N ARG A 45 -0.74 -20.27 16.36
CA ARG A 45 -0.57 -21.38 17.30
C ARG A 45 0.31 -21.04 18.49
N ARG A 46 1.46 -20.41 18.25
CA ARG A 46 2.46 -20.15 19.30
C ARG A 46 2.27 -18.79 19.94
N HIS A 47 2.11 -17.73 19.14
CA HIS A 47 2.01 -16.37 19.67
C HIS A 47 0.60 -16.04 20.20
N ARG A 48 -0.46 -16.51 19.51
CA ARG A 48 -1.86 -16.27 19.92
C ARG A 48 -2.48 -17.44 20.72
N GLY A 49 -1.72 -18.52 20.97
CA GLY A 49 -2.16 -19.67 21.76
C GLY A 49 -3.35 -20.44 21.17
N GLN A 50 -3.65 -20.29 19.88
CA GLN A 50 -4.79 -20.95 19.26
C GLN A 50 -4.45 -22.42 18.95
N PRO A 51 -5.38 -23.38 19.14
CA PRO A 51 -5.09 -24.79 18.89
C PRO A 51 -4.64 -25.05 17.43
N PHE A 52 -5.26 -24.34 16.48
CA PHE A 52 -4.93 -24.38 15.07
C PHE A 52 -5.09 -23.00 14.45
N ALA A 53 -4.39 -22.77 13.33
CA ALA A 53 -4.55 -21.55 12.55
C ALA A 53 -5.69 -21.71 11.55
N SER A 54 -6.55 -20.69 11.45
CA SER A 54 -7.62 -20.66 10.47
C SER A 54 -7.90 -19.24 9.98
N SER A 55 -8.47 -19.10 8.79
CA SER A 55 -8.89 -17.80 8.26
C SER A 55 -9.99 -17.14 9.12
N ALA A 56 -10.76 -17.93 9.89
CA ALA A 56 -11.73 -17.39 10.84
C ALA A 56 -11.07 -16.57 11.96
N LEU A 57 -9.84 -16.91 12.35
CA LEU A 57 -9.06 -16.15 13.34
C LEU A 57 -8.51 -14.83 12.77
N MET A 58 -8.42 -14.71 11.44
CA MET A 58 -7.91 -13.52 10.76
C MET A 58 -8.97 -12.43 10.63
N ASP A 59 -10.25 -12.79 10.55
CA ASP A 59 -11.37 -11.86 10.41
C ASP A 59 -11.46 -10.84 11.58
N PRO A 60 -11.53 -11.24 12.86
CA PRO A 60 -11.70 -10.27 13.96
C PRO A 60 -10.50 -9.32 14.09
N ILE A 61 -9.27 -9.80 13.88
CA ILE A 61 -8.09 -8.94 13.94
C ILE A 61 -8.03 -7.98 12.74
N SER A 62 -8.49 -8.40 11.56
CA SER A 62 -8.57 -7.54 10.36
C SER A 62 -9.62 -6.46 10.52
N LYS A 63 -10.78 -6.80 11.08
CA LYS A 63 -11.82 -5.83 11.45
C LYS A 63 -11.31 -4.83 12.50
N ALA A 64 -10.59 -5.31 13.51
CA ALA A 64 -9.98 -4.43 14.51
C ALA A 64 -8.95 -3.46 13.89
N PHE A 65 -8.14 -3.92 12.94
CA PHE A 65 -7.21 -3.06 12.20
C PHE A 65 -7.94 -1.98 11.41
N VAL A 66 -8.99 -2.35 10.67
CA VAL A 66 -9.83 -1.38 9.92
C VAL A 66 -10.50 -0.38 10.87
N ALA A 67 -11.03 -0.84 12.00
CA ALA A 67 -11.63 0.02 13.02
C ALA A 67 -10.62 1.05 13.57
N LYS A 68 -9.36 0.66 13.78
CA LYS A 68 -8.30 1.59 14.19
C LYS A 68 -7.98 2.64 13.13
N ILE A 69 -7.99 2.27 11.84
CA ILE A 69 -7.85 3.26 10.76
C ILE A 69 -9.01 4.26 10.78
N HIS A 70 -10.24 3.79 10.95
CA HIS A 70 -11.39 4.68 11.07
C HIS A 70 -11.30 5.58 12.29
N ALA A 71 -10.91 5.06 13.45
CA ALA A 71 -10.69 5.86 14.66
C ALA A 71 -9.64 6.95 14.43
N PHE A 72 -8.48 6.59 13.86
CA PHE A 72 -7.43 7.55 13.51
C PHE A 72 -7.93 8.68 12.60
N VAL A 73 -8.66 8.33 11.53
CA VAL A 73 -9.23 9.31 10.59
C VAL A 73 -10.17 10.27 11.31
N GLN A 74 -11.02 9.77 12.21
CA GLN A 74 -11.94 10.61 12.98
C GLN A 74 -11.21 11.49 13.99
N GLU A 75 -10.31 10.91 14.79
CA GLU A 75 -9.55 11.61 15.84
C GLU A 75 -8.67 12.73 15.27
N GLN A 76 -8.06 12.50 14.11
CA GLN A 76 -7.18 13.47 13.44
C GLN A 76 -7.91 14.38 12.44
N ALA A 77 -9.24 14.24 12.33
CA ALA A 77 -10.07 14.95 11.35
C ALA A 77 -9.53 14.86 9.89
N VAL A 78 -8.93 13.72 9.54
CA VAL A 78 -8.39 13.47 8.19
C VAL A 78 -9.54 13.05 7.27
N PRO A 79 -9.67 13.62 6.06
CA PRO A 79 -10.70 13.19 5.11
C PRO A 79 -10.55 11.72 4.72
N LEU A 80 -11.64 10.96 4.75
CA LEU A 80 -11.71 9.60 4.21
C LEU A 80 -12.47 9.60 2.88
N VAL A 81 -11.78 9.30 1.79
CA VAL A 81 -12.32 9.33 0.42
C VAL A 81 -12.50 7.89 -0.08
N ALA A 82 -13.69 7.53 -0.54
CA ALA A 82 -13.87 6.28 -1.27
C ALA A 82 -13.57 6.51 -2.75
N PHE A 83 -12.60 5.78 -3.31
CA PHE A 83 -12.25 5.94 -4.72
C PHE A 83 -13.29 5.31 -5.63
N GLU A 84 -13.69 6.07 -6.65
CA GLU A 84 -14.60 5.59 -7.69
C GLU A 84 -13.84 4.83 -8.80
N LYS A 85 -14.56 3.99 -9.54
CA LYS A 85 -13.97 3.24 -10.66
C LYS A 85 -13.53 4.21 -11.75
N GLY A 86 -12.26 4.13 -12.15
CA GLY A 86 -11.68 4.99 -13.20
C GLY A 86 -11.20 6.36 -12.69
N GLN A 87 -11.43 6.68 -11.41
CA GLN A 87 -10.93 7.92 -10.82
C GLN A 87 -9.40 7.87 -10.70
N ARG A 88 -8.73 8.88 -11.26
CA ARG A 88 -7.28 9.04 -11.14
C ARG A 88 -6.95 9.56 -9.75
N LYS A 89 -6.27 8.73 -8.96
CA LYS A 89 -5.94 9.05 -7.57
C LYS A 89 -5.00 10.26 -7.46
N ASP A 90 -4.14 10.47 -8.45
CA ASP A 90 -3.23 11.62 -8.51
C ASP A 90 -4.00 12.94 -8.64
N ASP A 91 -5.09 12.95 -9.42
CA ASP A 91 -5.93 14.15 -9.59
C ASP A 91 -6.68 14.47 -8.29
N VAL A 92 -7.16 13.43 -7.58
CA VAL A 92 -7.76 13.58 -6.23
C VAL A 92 -6.73 14.12 -5.24
N MET A 93 -5.50 13.59 -5.26
CA MET A 93 -4.43 14.09 -4.41
C MET A 93 -4.08 15.54 -4.70
N ALA A 94 -3.98 15.93 -5.97
CA ALA A 94 -3.73 17.31 -6.37
C ALA A 94 -4.81 18.26 -5.83
N ASP A 95 -6.10 17.91 -5.96
CA ASP A 95 -7.20 18.73 -5.45
C ASP A 95 -7.11 18.91 -3.93
N HIS A 96 -6.91 17.82 -3.18
CA HIS A 96 -6.77 17.88 -1.73
C HIS A 96 -5.52 18.67 -1.28
N LEU A 97 -4.40 18.56 -2.01
CA LEU A 97 -3.17 19.29 -1.74
C LEU A 97 -3.36 20.81 -1.81
N THR A 98 -4.20 21.31 -2.71
CA THR A 98 -4.46 22.78 -2.82
C THR A 98 -5.02 23.38 -1.53
N ARG A 99 -5.69 22.56 -0.72
CA ARG A 99 -6.37 22.94 0.53
C ARG A 99 -5.55 22.60 1.77
N PHE A 100 -4.47 21.83 1.63
CA PHE A 100 -3.62 21.42 2.73
C PHE A 100 -2.67 22.57 3.12
N ARG A 101 -2.58 22.88 4.42
CA ARG A 101 -1.84 24.05 4.93
C ARG A 101 -0.62 23.71 5.78
N ALA A 102 -0.54 22.49 6.30
CA ALA A 102 0.61 22.06 7.09
C ALA A 102 1.81 21.76 6.16
N GLN A 103 3.03 21.84 6.73
CA GLN A 103 4.25 21.51 5.99
C GLN A 103 4.38 19.99 5.73
N GLU A 104 3.88 19.19 6.67
CA GLU A 104 3.89 17.73 6.62
C GLU A 104 2.63 17.16 7.27
N GLY A 105 2.26 15.94 6.91
CA GLY A 105 1.14 15.22 7.49
C GLY A 105 0.28 14.47 6.49
N VAL A 106 -0.72 13.76 7.01
CA VAL A 106 -1.68 13.00 6.19
C VAL A 106 -2.68 13.98 5.59
N VAL A 107 -2.71 14.05 4.25
CA VAL A 107 -3.62 14.93 3.51
C VAL A 107 -5.02 14.35 3.47
N PHE A 108 -5.13 13.06 3.13
CA PHE A 108 -6.37 12.29 3.20
C PHE A 108 -6.07 10.79 3.22
N VAL A 109 -7.06 9.99 3.56
CA VAL A 109 -7.03 8.54 3.43
C VAL A 109 -7.99 8.11 2.33
N GLY A 110 -7.51 7.41 1.32
CA GLY A 110 -8.31 6.86 0.23
C GLY A 110 -8.63 5.38 0.44
N ARG A 111 -9.87 4.95 0.19
CA ARG A 111 -10.30 3.55 0.26
C ARG A 111 -10.58 3.03 -1.16
N ALA A 112 -9.93 1.92 -1.53
CA ALA A 112 -10.19 1.21 -2.78
C ALA A 112 -10.33 -0.30 -2.55
N GLN A 113 -11.02 -1.00 -3.44
CA GLN A 113 -11.05 -2.47 -3.44
C GLN A 113 -10.06 -3.03 -4.47
N GLU A 114 -9.22 -3.96 -4.03
CA GLU A 114 -8.21 -4.56 -4.92
C GLU A 114 -8.01 -6.06 -4.68
N LYS A 115 -7.73 -6.76 -5.78
CA LYS A 115 -7.43 -8.20 -5.76
C LYS A 115 -6.08 -8.43 -5.10
N THR A 116 -6.08 -9.16 -4.00
CA THR A 116 -4.91 -9.32 -3.12
C THR A 116 -4.68 -10.79 -2.77
N PRO A 117 -3.41 -11.25 -2.70
CA PRO A 117 -3.09 -12.55 -2.14
C PRO A 117 -3.49 -12.62 -0.66
N VAL A 118 -4.22 -13.67 -0.29
CA VAL A 118 -4.73 -13.88 1.08
C VAL A 118 -4.46 -15.32 1.51
N PHE A 119 -4.56 -15.57 2.81
CA PHE A 119 -4.58 -16.92 3.36
C PHE A 119 -6.02 -17.41 3.52
N ARG A 120 -6.31 -18.64 3.12
CA ARG A 120 -7.59 -19.31 3.38
C ARG A 120 -7.35 -20.63 4.09
N THR A 121 -8.40 -21.15 4.71
CA THR A 121 -8.38 -22.48 5.29
C THR A 121 -9.18 -23.44 4.44
N GLU A 122 -8.56 -24.55 4.07
CA GLU A 122 -9.20 -25.69 3.46
C GLU A 122 -9.32 -26.83 4.46
N LYS A 123 -10.34 -27.66 4.31
CA LYS A 123 -10.49 -28.89 5.09
C LYS A 123 -9.72 -30.01 4.39
N ARG A 124 -8.73 -30.59 5.06
CA ARG A 124 -8.04 -31.81 4.61
C ARG A 124 -8.39 -32.97 5.53
N ARG A 125 -8.13 -34.20 5.08
CA ARG A 125 -8.29 -35.42 5.89
C ARG A 125 -6.95 -36.11 6.04
N ASN A 126 -6.69 -36.61 7.25
CA ASN A 126 -5.53 -37.48 7.49
C ASN A 126 -5.78 -38.82 6.77
N PRO A 127 -4.85 -39.28 5.91
CA PRO A 127 -5.05 -40.51 5.14
C PRO A 127 -5.10 -41.78 6.00
N THR A 128 -4.48 -41.76 7.19
CA THR A 128 -4.43 -42.89 8.11
C THR A 128 -5.60 -42.89 9.08
N THR A 129 -5.92 -41.74 9.69
CA THR A 129 -6.95 -41.67 10.74
C THR A 129 -8.33 -41.22 10.23
N GLY A 130 -8.41 -40.75 8.98
CA GLY A 130 -9.63 -40.18 8.39
C GLY A 130 -10.08 -38.83 8.99
N GLN A 131 -9.44 -38.38 10.09
CA GLN A 131 -9.81 -37.16 10.80
C GLN A 131 -9.57 -35.92 9.95
N ALA A 132 -10.54 -35.00 9.99
CA ALA A 132 -10.43 -33.74 9.28
C ALA A 132 -9.59 -32.72 10.05
N TYR A 133 -8.76 -31.95 9.34
CA TYR A 133 -7.96 -30.89 9.91
C TYR A 133 -7.93 -29.65 8.99
N PRO A 134 -7.79 -28.44 9.57
CA PRO A 134 -7.65 -27.21 8.80
C PRO A 134 -6.25 -27.11 8.19
N TRP A 135 -6.17 -26.72 6.93
CA TRP A 135 -4.93 -26.48 6.20
C TRP A 135 -4.91 -25.07 5.64
N LEU A 136 -3.86 -24.31 5.92
CA LEU A 136 -3.68 -22.97 5.36
C LEU A 136 -3.16 -23.06 3.93
N VAL A 137 -3.81 -22.32 3.04
CA VAL A 137 -3.42 -22.18 1.63
C VAL A 137 -3.40 -20.71 1.23
N ARG A 138 -2.65 -20.39 0.18
CA ARG A 138 -2.80 -19.10 -0.51
C ARG A 138 -4.00 -19.11 -1.42
N SER A 139 -4.64 -17.96 -1.51
CA SER A 139 -5.73 -17.68 -2.44
C SER A 139 -5.66 -16.21 -2.83
N THR A 140 -6.67 -15.74 -3.57
CA THR A 140 -6.87 -14.31 -3.83
C THR A 140 -8.27 -13.90 -3.42
N ALA A 141 -8.41 -12.67 -2.94
CA ALA A 141 -9.71 -12.08 -2.61
C ALA A 141 -9.72 -10.60 -2.97
N MET A 142 -10.91 -10.06 -3.20
CA MET A 142 -11.12 -8.62 -3.26
C MET A 142 -11.11 -8.10 -1.82
N VAL A 143 -10.12 -7.28 -1.47
CA VAL A 143 -9.99 -6.71 -0.13
C VAL A 143 -9.95 -5.20 -0.22
N ASN A 144 -10.38 -4.53 0.85
CA ASN A 144 -10.17 -3.09 0.94
C ASN A 144 -8.67 -2.80 1.10
N HIS A 145 -8.24 -1.73 0.48
CA HIS A 145 -6.96 -1.09 0.69
C HIS A 145 -7.18 0.34 1.13
N PHE A 146 -6.45 0.74 2.16
CA PHE A 146 -6.42 2.13 2.62
C PHE A 146 -5.09 2.76 2.21
N TYR A 147 -5.19 3.84 1.46
CA TYR A 147 -4.10 4.65 0.96
C TYR A 147 -3.99 5.90 1.83
N PHE A 148 -2.95 6.00 2.63
CA PHE A 148 -2.61 7.22 3.32
C PHE A 148 -1.81 8.08 2.34
N TYR A 149 -2.42 9.16 1.86
CA TYR A 149 -1.74 10.16 1.06
C TYR A 149 -1.15 11.19 2.00
N VAL A 150 0.17 11.34 1.95
CA VAL A 150 0.94 12.10 2.93
C VAL A 150 1.82 13.09 2.20
N VAL A 151 2.05 14.24 2.82
CA VAL A 151 3.12 15.16 2.43
C VAL A 151 4.19 15.09 3.50
N ASP A 152 5.42 14.89 3.07
CA ASP A 152 6.60 15.09 3.90
C ASP A 152 7.33 16.36 3.45
N ARG A 153 7.97 17.05 4.39
CA ARG A 153 8.67 18.31 4.13
C ARG A 153 9.85 18.15 3.15
N ASP A 154 10.51 17.00 3.19
CA ASP A 154 11.74 16.70 2.45
C ASP A 154 11.43 15.92 1.16
N PHE A 155 10.45 15.01 1.21
CA PHE A 155 10.09 14.14 0.09
C PHE A 155 8.89 14.62 -0.74
N GLY A 156 8.09 15.55 -0.23
CA GLY A 156 6.87 15.99 -0.87
C GLY A 156 5.75 14.93 -0.79
N PRO A 157 4.77 14.96 -1.71
CA PRO A 157 3.69 13.99 -1.75
C PRO A 157 4.15 12.54 -1.97
N PHE A 158 3.67 11.64 -1.12
CA PHE A 158 3.87 10.19 -1.24
C PHE A 158 2.61 9.45 -0.74
N PHE A 159 2.57 8.13 -0.91
CA PHE A 159 1.52 7.34 -0.28
C PHE A 159 2.02 6.08 0.41
N LEU A 160 1.34 5.72 1.50
CA LEU A 160 1.46 4.43 2.16
C LEU A 160 0.14 3.67 2.04
N LYS A 161 0.14 2.56 1.33
CA LYS A 161 -1.05 1.74 1.07
C LYS A 161 -1.02 0.48 1.91
N PHE A 162 -2.06 0.22 2.70
CA PHE A 162 -2.26 -1.02 3.45
C PHE A 162 -3.36 -1.89 2.84
N GLY A 163 -3.11 -3.19 2.73
CA GLY A 163 -4.18 -4.18 2.60
C GLY A 163 -4.85 -4.42 3.95
N THR A 164 -6.19 -4.45 3.99
CA THR A 164 -6.91 -4.61 5.27
C THR A 164 -6.96 -6.05 5.77
N TYR A 165 -6.58 -7.01 4.92
CA TYR A 165 -6.54 -8.41 5.28
C TYR A 165 -5.23 -8.74 5.97
N PHE A 166 -5.28 -9.47 7.09
CA PHE A 166 -4.09 -9.98 7.76
C PHE A 166 -3.16 -10.70 6.76
N PRO A 167 -1.86 -10.35 6.66
CA PRO A 167 -1.05 -9.69 7.69
C PRO A 167 -0.78 -8.21 7.46
N TYR A 168 -1.71 -7.50 6.81
CA TYR A 168 -1.65 -6.05 6.62
C TYR A 168 -0.42 -5.58 5.85
N THR A 169 -0.03 -6.33 4.82
CA THR A 169 1.08 -5.91 3.96
C THR A 169 0.78 -4.55 3.36
N ALA A 170 1.84 -3.75 3.24
CA ALA A 170 1.74 -2.41 2.73
C ALA A 170 2.81 -2.09 1.70
N LYS A 171 2.58 -1.03 0.93
CA LYS A 171 3.54 -0.48 -0.02
C LYS A 171 3.65 1.01 0.22
N LEU A 172 4.86 1.46 0.49
CA LEU A 172 5.24 2.85 0.47
C LEU A 172 5.70 3.20 -0.94
N CYS A 173 5.14 4.25 -1.53
CA CYS A 173 5.55 4.79 -2.82
C CYS A 173 6.02 6.22 -2.63
N VAL A 174 7.31 6.47 -2.85
CA VAL A 174 7.91 7.80 -2.87
C VAL A 174 8.12 8.23 -4.32
N ASN A 175 7.79 9.48 -4.63
CA ASN A 175 7.96 10.07 -5.96
C ASN A 175 9.23 10.90 -5.98
N GLY A 176 10.24 10.50 -6.76
CA GLY A 176 11.51 11.23 -6.77
C GLY A 176 11.42 12.57 -7.50
N HIS A 177 10.45 12.77 -8.39
CA HIS A 177 10.19 14.10 -8.96
C HIS A 177 9.69 15.08 -7.89
N GLU A 178 8.82 14.63 -6.97
CA GLU A 178 8.37 15.46 -5.86
C GLU A 178 9.48 15.75 -4.84
N TYR A 179 10.34 14.76 -4.58
CA TYR A 179 11.54 14.96 -3.79
C TYR A 179 12.45 16.03 -4.40
N VAL A 180 12.79 15.92 -5.70
CA VAL A 180 13.64 16.90 -6.38
C VAL A 180 13.04 18.30 -6.31
N LYS A 181 11.73 18.46 -6.53
CA LYS A 181 11.04 19.76 -6.37
C LYS A 181 11.21 20.34 -4.97
N ARG A 182 11.16 19.50 -3.92
CA ARG A 182 11.39 19.95 -2.54
C ARG A 182 12.84 20.39 -2.32
N GLN A 183 13.79 19.59 -2.77
CA GLN A 183 15.22 19.91 -2.61
C GLN A 183 15.64 21.18 -3.35
N LEU A 184 15.01 21.50 -4.48
CA LEU A 184 15.27 22.74 -5.23
C LEU A 184 14.63 23.99 -4.62
N ALA A 185 13.69 23.82 -3.67
CA ALA A 185 13.00 24.91 -2.99
C ALA A 185 13.58 25.22 -1.60
N GLN A 186 14.55 24.42 -1.15
CA GLN A 186 15.33 24.63 0.09
C GLN A 186 16.53 25.54 -0.18
#